data_AF-A0A0T6BBY2-F1
#
_entry.id   AF-A0A0T6BBY2-F1
#
_cell.length_a   1.000
_cell.length_b   1.000
_cell.length_c   1.000
_cell.angle_alpha   90.00
_cell.angle_beta   90.00
_cell.angle_gamma   90.00
#
_symmetry.space_group_name_H-M   'P 1'
#
loop_
_entity.id
_entity.type
_entity.pdbx_description
1 polymer ?
#
loop_
_entity_poly.entity_id
_entity_poly.type
_entity_poly.pdbx_seq_one_letter_code
_entity_poly.pdbx_strand_id
1 'polypeptide(L)'
;LFPRPLIIEDMWERIQKGERIYTAPPPPPPSEPEQEKLDDIQRLLEGKPTEKKTEEEKPPEEKPPEEAPPPEPEPPKEEKKSKKKAVKKFVLEPKALTEEEIQAMKQKEMRNATVKLIQIHERARQARLYVLDRRAVKMRTPGRGMQPMTESKPDIKLLNSAAIKFQKLYRGYLVRKDMQRRELASRLLIGMNSPSWRSHEEFDKVQRSIERRREIVKQHIKDFIEANIKEKDRVMRVVSPGLMEDIGDEIREWFYQWYVQARCFDKIPAPEKGGTVLVVRCQTFTPLEYLDDVEKKRREREKNKGNKDKAKQEAEKKKKEAEKKKEEEKKKKEKEAKEKARKKKDFEFKFEDSPANNLIIDGMKEYKDLWRHRKDKDNPEDSVYMDIVTEDKCYEMQLEVRQKVDEMMRIELELLNEALAYDKAKGKKRKGKKGKKGKKGKKGKKGKKGKKGKDMTANRSTEDLFQELVDNGIIHTYPVTHLNEFKGDMSYANFDMRNAEYDPPAALGDVRQAVTLTCILPIGVEVMKKR
;
A
#
# COMPACT_ATOMS: atom_id res chain seq x y z
N LEU A 1 -34.13 1.12 5.82
CA LEU A 1 -32.96 1.24 4.91
C LEU A 1 -32.00 2.24 5.53
N PHE A 2 -31.01 1.76 6.30
CA PHE A 2 -29.96 2.63 6.81
C PHE A 2 -29.10 3.11 5.62
N PRO A 3 -28.77 4.41 5.50
CA PRO A 3 -27.85 4.83 4.46
C PRO A 3 -26.51 4.14 4.70
N ARG A 4 -25.96 3.51 3.65
CA ARG A 4 -24.59 2.99 3.69
C ARG A 4 -23.67 4.14 4.11
N PRO A 5 -22.68 3.91 5.00
CA PRO A 5 -21.67 4.92 5.24
C PRO A 5 -20.99 5.25 3.90
N LEU A 6 -21.08 6.49 3.47
CA LEU A 6 -20.43 7.00 2.27
C LEU A 6 -18.91 6.88 2.46
N ILE A 7 -18.27 6.05 1.64
CA ILE A 7 -16.83 5.81 1.69
C ILE A 7 -16.19 6.74 0.66
N ILE A 8 -15.17 7.49 1.07
CA ILE A 8 -14.42 8.42 0.19
C ILE A 8 -13.90 7.72 -1.07
N GLU A 9 -13.62 6.43 -0.98
CA GLU A 9 -13.21 5.55 -2.08
C GLU A 9 -14.27 5.47 -3.20
N ASP A 10 -15.56 5.42 -2.87
CA ASP A 10 -16.66 5.33 -3.85
C ASP A 10 -16.82 6.65 -4.63
N MET A 11 -16.67 7.79 -3.94
CA MET A 11 -16.62 9.12 -4.59
C MET A 11 -15.41 9.26 -5.50
N TRP A 12 -14.26 8.72 -5.09
CA TRP A 12 -13.02 8.74 -5.87
C TRP A 12 -13.13 7.88 -7.14
N GLU A 13 -13.73 6.69 -7.05
CA GLU A 13 -13.98 5.83 -8.22
C GLU A 13 -14.91 6.48 -9.26
N ARG A 14 -15.93 7.23 -8.80
CA ARG A 14 -16.85 7.95 -9.69
C ARG A 14 -16.17 9.08 -10.46
N ILE A 15 -15.23 9.79 -9.82
CA ILE A 15 -14.39 10.80 -10.51
C ILE A 15 -13.46 10.15 -11.53
N GLN A 16 -12.85 9.00 -11.20
CA GLN A 16 -12.00 8.27 -12.16
C GLN A 16 -12.79 7.85 -13.41
N LYS A 17 -14.10 7.62 -13.28
CA LYS A 17 -15.04 7.34 -14.38
C LYS A 17 -15.56 8.60 -15.09
N GLY A 18 -15.21 9.79 -14.61
CA GLY A 18 -15.63 11.08 -15.19
C GLY A 18 -17.02 11.55 -14.76
N GLU A 19 -17.60 10.96 -13.70
CA GLU A 19 -18.93 11.33 -13.21
C GLU A 19 -18.86 12.50 -12.22
N ARG A 20 -19.85 13.41 -12.28
CA ARG A 20 -20.05 14.42 -11.23
C ARG A 20 -20.72 13.78 -10.02
N ILE A 21 -20.17 14.04 -8.83
CA ILE A 21 -20.66 13.45 -7.58
C ILE A 21 -21.91 14.19 -7.09
N TYR A 22 -22.00 15.50 -7.35
CA TYR A 22 -23.12 16.35 -6.96
C TYR A 22 -23.68 17.16 -8.14
N THR A 23 -25.01 17.18 -8.28
CA THR A 23 -25.76 18.02 -9.22
C THR A 23 -26.83 18.78 -8.45
N ALA A 24 -26.79 20.11 -8.48
CA ALA A 24 -27.79 20.94 -7.80
C ALA A 24 -29.19 20.75 -8.44
N PRO A 25 -30.28 20.78 -7.65
CA PRO A 25 -31.65 20.68 -8.18
C PRO A 25 -31.99 21.91 -9.06
N PRO A 26 -32.78 21.75 -10.13
CA PRO A 26 -33.12 22.84 -11.04
C PRO A 26 -33.96 23.93 -10.34
N PRO A 27 -33.75 25.21 -10.67
CA PRO A 27 -34.53 26.31 -10.09
C PRO A 27 -36.00 26.24 -10.51
N PRO A 28 -36.93 26.71 -9.67
CA PRO A 28 -38.36 26.75 -10.00
C PRO A 28 -38.63 27.67 -11.20
N PRO A 29 -39.69 27.39 -11.98
CA PRO A 29 -40.00 28.15 -13.18
C PRO A 29 -40.28 29.64 -12.88
N PRO A 30 -39.86 30.56 -13.76
CA PRO A 30 -40.04 31.99 -13.58
C PRO A 30 -41.51 32.42 -13.60
N SER A 31 -41.83 33.47 -12.85
CA SER A 31 -43.18 33.98 -12.67
C SER A 31 -43.74 34.68 -13.92
N GLU A 32 -45.07 34.69 -14.04
CA GLU A 32 -45.89 35.23 -15.15
C GLU A 32 -45.37 36.53 -15.86
N PRO A 33 -44.78 37.54 -15.18
CA PRO A 33 -44.27 38.73 -15.88
C PRO A 33 -43.02 38.49 -16.75
N GLU A 34 -42.33 37.35 -16.64
CA GLU A 34 -41.22 36.98 -17.54
C GLU A 34 -41.69 36.22 -18.79
N GLN A 35 -42.87 35.59 -18.75
CA GLN A 35 -43.45 34.89 -19.90
C GLN A 35 -44.03 35.87 -20.93
N GLU A 36 -44.69 36.95 -20.49
CA GLU A 36 -45.18 37.99 -21.41
C GLU A 36 -44.04 38.63 -22.23
N LYS A 37 -42.86 38.80 -21.63
CA LYS A 37 -41.68 39.34 -22.33
C LYS A 37 -41.12 38.38 -23.37
N LEU A 38 -41.27 37.07 -23.18
CA LEU A 38 -40.86 36.04 -24.13
C LEU A 38 -41.87 35.93 -25.29
N ASP A 39 -43.16 36.02 -24.98
CA ASP A 39 -44.25 35.99 -25.98
C ASP A 39 -44.24 37.24 -26.88
N ASP A 40 -43.88 38.40 -26.35
CA ASP A 40 -43.70 39.64 -27.12
C ASP A 40 -42.50 39.58 -28.07
N ILE A 41 -41.43 38.88 -27.70
CA ILE A 41 -40.27 38.64 -28.56
C ILE A 41 -40.64 37.67 -29.70
N GLN A 42 -41.50 36.68 -29.42
CA GLN A 42 -41.94 35.70 -30.42
C GLN A 42 -42.89 36.31 -31.45
N ARG A 43 -43.77 37.24 -31.06
CA ARG A 43 -44.63 38.01 -31.98
C ARG A 43 -43.86 38.93 -32.92
N LEU A 44 -42.69 39.42 -32.51
CA LEU A 44 -41.80 40.23 -33.37
C LEU A 44 -41.08 39.43 -34.46
N LEU A 45 -41.06 38.09 -34.36
CA LEU A 45 -40.37 37.21 -35.32
C LEU A 45 -41.27 36.64 -36.43
N GLU A 46 -42.60 36.77 -36.35
CA GLU A 46 -43.54 36.07 -37.25
C GLU A 46 -44.08 36.89 -38.44
N GLY A 47 -43.55 38.09 -38.72
CA GLY A 47 -43.88 38.88 -39.93
C GLY A 47 -43.04 38.51 -41.18
N LYS A 48 -43.61 37.72 -42.11
CA LYS A 48 -43.07 37.27 -43.44
C LYS A 48 -43.10 38.36 -44.55
N PRO A 49 -42.70 38.10 -45.83
CA PRO A 49 -41.46 37.51 -46.39
C PRO A 49 -40.94 38.27 -47.66
N THR A 50 -39.72 38.00 -48.16
CA THR A 50 -39.39 38.17 -49.60
C THR A 50 -38.41 37.10 -50.10
N GLU A 51 -38.79 36.44 -51.19
CA GLU A 51 -38.07 35.41 -51.93
C GLU A 51 -37.05 36.01 -52.91
N LYS A 52 -35.96 35.28 -53.23
CA LYS A 52 -35.50 35.13 -54.63
C LYS A 52 -34.54 33.96 -54.83
N LYS A 53 -34.73 33.34 -56.00
CA LYS A 53 -34.31 32.01 -56.47
C LYS A 53 -32.91 31.97 -57.09
N THR A 54 -32.39 30.76 -57.13
CA THR A 54 -31.29 30.17 -57.93
C THR A 54 -31.51 30.26 -59.45
N GLU A 55 -30.42 30.32 -60.22
CA GLU A 55 -30.38 29.85 -61.62
C GLU A 55 -28.95 29.44 -62.06
N GLU A 56 -28.91 28.45 -62.96
CA GLU A 56 -27.83 27.55 -63.38
C GLU A 56 -27.30 27.86 -64.81
N GLU A 57 -26.07 27.41 -65.08
CA GLU A 57 -25.45 26.92 -66.34
C GLU A 57 -25.53 27.70 -67.69
N LYS A 58 -24.36 27.94 -68.32
CA LYS A 58 -23.80 27.13 -69.45
C LYS A 58 -22.49 27.71 -70.07
N PRO A 59 -21.67 26.89 -70.80
CA PRO A 59 -20.33 27.23 -71.33
C PRO A 59 -20.28 27.38 -72.88
N PRO A 60 -19.10 27.68 -73.47
CA PRO A 60 -18.62 26.97 -74.69
C PRO A 60 -17.10 26.61 -74.62
N GLU A 61 -16.62 25.44 -75.10
CA GLU A 61 -16.15 25.09 -76.49
C GLU A 61 -14.98 26.00 -76.97
N GLU A 62 -13.86 25.57 -77.60
CA GLU A 62 -13.45 24.41 -78.42
C GLU A 62 -11.90 24.41 -78.57
N LYS A 63 -11.29 23.29 -79.00
CA LYS A 63 -9.85 23.11 -79.40
C LYS A 63 -9.70 23.35 -80.94
N PRO A 64 -8.61 22.99 -81.71
CA PRO A 64 -7.24 22.48 -81.47
C PRO A 64 -6.19 23.16 -82.45
N PRO A 65 -5.14 22.49 -83.03
CA PRO A 65 -3.94 21.82 -82.49
C PRO A 65 -2.57 22.33 -83.05
N GLU A 66 -1.48 21.77 -82.48
CA GLU A 66 -0.17 21.39 -83.09
C GLU A 66 0.74 22.40 -83.83
N GLU A 67 1.95 22.59 -83.27
CA GLU A 67 3.22 22.35 -83.98
C GLU A 67 4.41 22.28 -82.99
N ALA A 68 5.36 21.39 -83.24
CA ALA A 68 6.69 21.30 -82.58
C ALA A 68 7.76 21.41 -83.68
N PRO A 69 8.97 21.96 -83.42
CA PRO A 69 10.13 21.10 -83.09
C PRO A 69 11.18 21.85 -82.19
N PRO A 70 12.48 21.46 -82.05
CA PRO A 70 13.10 21.12 -80.76
C PRO A 70 14.37 21.99 -80.45
N PRO A 71 15.39 21.51 -79.73
CA PRO A 71 15.74 21.81 -78.34
C PRO A 71 16.99 22.70 -78.15
N GLU A 72 17.19 23.26 -76.94
CA GLU A 72 18.47 23.60 -76.26
C GLU A 72 18.22 24.71 -75.20
N PRO A 73 19.15 25.04 -74.28
CA PRO A 73 19.71 24.24 -73.18
C PRO A 73 19.33 24.83 -71.80
N GLU A 74 19.47 24.05 -70.73
CA GLU A 74 19.12 24.44 -69.35
C GLU A 74 19.92 25.64 -68.81
N PRO A 75 19.27 26.56 -68.09
CA PRO A 75 19.89 27.32 -67.00
C PRO A 75 19.22 27.02 -65.63
N PRO A 76 19.89 27.40 -64.53
CA PRO A 76 19.96 26.57 -63.32
C PRO A 76 18.78 26.73 -62.35
N LYS A 77 18.66 25.68 -61.53
CA LYS A 77 17.68 25.44 -60.46
C LYS A 77 17.42 26.66 -59.57
N GLU A 78 16.23 27.23 -59.68
CA GLU A 78 15.60 28.02 -58.60
C GLU A 78 14.83 27.08 -57.67
N GLU A 79 15.27 27.00 -56.41
CA GLU A 79 14.57 26.32 -55.32
C GLU A 79 13.22 27.01 -55.04
N LYS A 80 12.14 26.48 -55.63
CA LYS A 80 10.78 26.83 -55.21
C LYS A 80 10.53 26.31 -53.80
N LYS A 81 10.67 27.18 -52.80
CA LYS A 81 10.11 26.99 -51.45
C LYS A 81 8.60 26.79 -51.56
N SER A 82 8.16 25.53 -51.59
CA SER A 82 6.74 25.17 -51.51
C SER A 82 6.21 25.55 -50.12
N LYS A 83 5.45 26.64 -50.04
CA LYS A 83 4.59 26.94 -48.89
C LYS A 83 3.55 25.82 -48.78
N LYS A 84 3.78 24.85 -47.89
CA LYS A 84 2.77 23.85 -47.52
C LYS A 84 1.60 24.58 -46.86
N LYS A 85 0.47 24.71 -47.56
CA LYS A 85 -0.81 25.09 -46.94
C LYS A 85 -1.15 24.03 -45.89
N ALA A 86 -1.28 24.44 -44.64
CA ALA A 86 -1.74 23.58 -43.56
C ALA A 86 -3.19 23.15 -43.84
N VAL A 87 -3.38 21.88 -44.16
CA VAL A 87 -4.71 21.27 -44.26
C VAL A 87 -5.27 21.20 -42.85
N LYS A 88 -6.32 21.99 -42.56
CA LYS A 88 -7.12 21.82 -41.34
C LYS A 88 -7.73 20.41 -41.37
N LYS A 89 -7.29 19.54 -40.46
CA LYS A 89 -7.95 18.25 -40.19
C LYS A 89 -9.34 18.57 -39.63
N PHE A 90 -10.37 18.48 -40.47
CA PHE A 90 -11.73 18.26 -39.99
C PHE A 90 -11.78 16.86 -39.39
N VAL A 91 -11.68 16.76 -38.07
CA VAL A 91 -12.06 15.56 -37.35
C VAL A 91 -13.59 15.60 -37.28
N LEU A 92 -14.24 14.83 -38.14
CA LEU A 92 -15.65 14.49 -37.95
C LEU A 92 -15.71 13.58 -36.72
N GLU A 93 -16.36 14.05 -35.66
CA GLU A 93 -16.68 13.23 -34.50
C GLU A 93 -17.46 11.99 -34.97
N PRO A 94 -17.07 10.76 -34.56
CA PRO A 94 -17.78 9.57 -34.98
C PRO A 94 -19.18 9.59 -34.34
N LYS A 95 -20.21 9.81 -35.16
CA LYS A 95 -21.60 9.57 -34.78
C LYS A 95 -21.67 8.13 -34.26
N ALA A 96 -22.01 7.95 -32.98
CA ALA A 96 -22.18 6.62 -32.40
C ALA A 96 -23.32 5.92 -33.15
N LEU A 97 -22.97 4.99 -34.04
CA LEU A 97 -23.92 4.17 -34.79
C LEU A 97 -24.74 3.37 -33.79
N THR A 98 -26.06 3.36 -33.96
CA THR A 98 -26.96 2.57 -33.11
C THR A 98 -26.70 1.08 -33.32
N GLU A 99 -27.06 0.23 -32.34
CA GLU A 99 -26.84 -1.21 -32.41
C GLU A 99 -27.47 -1.86 -33.65
N GLU A 100 -28.59 -1.29 -34.13
CA GLU A 100 -29.28 -1.72 -35.35
C GLU A 100 -28.48 -1.41 -36.62
N GLU A 101 -27.81 -0.24 -36.68
CA GLU A 101 -26.95 0.14 -37.81
C GLU A 101 -25.70 -0.75 -37.88
N ILE A 102 -25.14 -1.13 -36.73
CA ILE A 102 -24.01 -2.07 -36.63
C ILE A 102 -24.42 -3.48 -37.10
N GLN A 103 -25.62 -3.93 -36.70
CA GLN A 103 -26.15 -5.23 -37.15
C GLN A 103 -26.45 -5.23 -38.66
N ALA A 104 -27.01 -4.15 -39.20
CA ALA A 104 -27.24 -4.00 -40.63
C ALA A 104 -25.93 -3.99 -41.44
N MET A 105 -24.88 -3.32 -40.93
CA MET A 105 -23.54 -3.32 -41.52
C MET A 105 -22.92 -4.72 -41.52
N LYS A 106 -23.00 -5.45 -40.40
CA LYS A 106 -22.54 -6.84 -40.32
C LYS A 106 -23.29 -7.75 -41.29
N GLN A 107 -24.61 -7.60 -41.42
CA GLN A 107 -25.38 -8.36 -42.41
C GLN A 107 -24.97 -8.05 -43.84
N LYS A 108 -24.71 -6.77 -44.16
CA LYS A 108 -24.23 -6.33 -45.47
C LYS A 108 -22.83 -6.88 -45.77
N GLU A 109 -21.94 -6.88 -44.80
CA GLU A 109 -20.60 -7.47 -44.90
C GLU A 109 -20.66 -8.99 -45.12
N MET A 110 -21.52 -9.69 -44.37
CA MET A 110 -21.74 -11.12 -44.54
C MET A 110 -22.29 -11.44 -45.94
N ARG A 111 -23.29 -10.68 -46.43
CA ARG A 111 -23.81 -10.84 -47.80
C ARG A 111 -22.71 -10.61 -48.84
N ASN A 112 -21.92 -9.56 -48.69
CA ASN A 112 -20.81 -9.26 -49.61
C ASN A 112 -19.72 -10.32 -49.56
N ALA A 113 -19.40 -10.87 -48.40
CA ALA A 113 -18.44 -11.97 -48.24
C ALA A 113 -18.93 -13.23 -48.96
N THR A 114 -20.21 -13.58 -48.80
CA THR A 114 -20.83 -14.71 -49.49
C THR A 114 -20.85 -14.52 -51.00
N VAL A 115 -21.21 -13.33 -51.50
CA VAL A 115 -21.18 -13.02 -52.94
C VAL A 115 -19.75 -13.12 -53.49
N LYS A 116 -18.74 -12.59 -52.79
CA LYS A 116 -17.34 -12.72 -53.18
C LYS A 116 -16.90 -14.19 -53.22
N LEU A 117 -17.31 -14.99 -52.24
CA LEU A 117 -17.00 -16.42 -52.20
C LEU A 117 -17.56 -17.16 -53.41
N ILE A 118 -18.81 -16.87 -53.78
CA ILE A 118 -19.44 -17.43 -54.98
C ILE A 118 -18.70 -16.97 -56.24
N GLN A 119 -18.36 -15.69 -56.35
CA GLN A 119 -17.61 -15.15 -57.50
C GLN A 119 -16.22 -15.77 -57.64
N ILE A 120 -15.50 -15.98 -56.54
CA ILE A 120 -14.18 -16.64 -56.54
C ILE A 120 -14.32 -18.08 -57.04
N HIS A 121 -15.30 -18.83 -56.54
CA HIS A 121 -15.53 -20.19 -56.97
C HIS A 121 -15.97 -20.30 -58.44
N GLU A 122 -16.82 -19.38 -58.92
CA GLU A 122 -17.23 -19.36 -60.32
C GLU A 122 -16.09 -18.98 -61.25
N ARG A 123 -15.25 -17.98 -60.90
CA ARG A 123 -14.02 -17.69 -61.66
C ARG A 123 -13.08 -18.89 -61.68
N ALA A 124 -12.93 -19.60 -60.57
CA ALA A 124 -12.13 -20.82 -60.50
C ALA A 124 -12.74 -21.95 -61.34
N ARG A 125 -14.06 -22.09 -61.38
CA ARG A 125 -14.78 -23.05 -62.24
C ARG A 125 -14.55 -22.74 -63.71
N GLN A 126 -14.71 -21.49 -64.12
CA GLN A 126 -14.47 -21.02 -65.49
C GLN A 126 -13.01 -21.23 -65.92
N ALA A 127 -12.05 -20.91 -65.06
CA ALA A 127 -10.63 -21.16 -65.34
C ALA A 127 -10.35 -22.66 -65.53
N ARG A 128 -10.94 -23.53 -64.70
CA ARG A 128 -10.83 -24.98 -64.84
C ARG A 128 -11.45 -25.49 -66.15
N LEU A 129 -12.66 -25.03 -66.48
CA LEU A 129 -13.33 -25.35 -67.75
C LEU A 129 -12.51 -24.89 -68.96
N TYR A 130 -11.98 -23.67 -68.94
CA TYR A 130 -11.11 -23.15 -69.99
C TYR A 130 -9.86 -24.00 -70.18
N VAL A 131 -9.19 -24.39 -69.09
CA VAL A 131 -8.01 -25.26 -69.15
C VAL A 131 -8.36 -26.64 -69.68
N LEU A 132 -9.49 -27.22 -69.23
CA LEU A 132 -9.97 -28.51 -69.72
C LEU A 132 -10.29 -28.47 -71.21
N ASP A 133 -10.95 -27.42 -71.68
CA ASP A 133 -11.31 -27.23 -73.08
C ASP A 133 -10.05 -27.00 -73.95
N ARG A 134 -9.13 -26.12 -73.51
CA ARG A 134 -7.81 -25.95 -74.15
C ARG A 134 -7.02 -27.26 -74.20
N ARG A 135 -7.09 -28.09 -73.15
CA ARG A 135 -6.45 -29.40 -73.11
C ARG A 135 -7.13 -30.37 -74.07
N ALA A 136 -8.46 -30.38 -74.14
CA ALA A 136 -9.23 -31.20 -75.09
C ALA A 136 -8.94 -30.80 -76.54
N VAL A 137 -8.88 -29.49 -76.84
CA VAL A 137 -8.46 -28.97 -78.16
C VAL A 137 -7.03 -29.40 -78.47
N LYS A 138 -6.08 -29.27 -77.54
CA LYS A 138 -4.68 -29.71 -77.73
C LYS A 138 -4.56 -31.22 -77.94
N MET A 139 -5.45 -32.03 -77.35
CA MET A 139 -5.50 -33.48 -77.58
C MET A 139 -6.17 -33.83 -78.92
N ARG A 140 -7.14 -33.04 -79.38
CA ARG A 140 -7.85 -33.21 -80.68
C ARG A 140 -7.11 -32.62 -81.88
N THR A 141 -6.24 -31.64 -81.65
CA THR A 141 -5.25 -31.18 -82.62
C THR A 141 -3.92 -31.83 -82.26
N PRO A 142 -3.65 -33.08 -82.68
CA PRO A 142 -2.29 -33.59 -82.62
C PRO A 142 -1.45 -32.60 -83.40
N GLY A 143 -0.48 -31.97 -82.73
CA GLY A 143 0.41 -31.02 -83.37
C GLY A 143 0.94 -31.66 -84.65
N ARG A 144 0.62 -31.07 -85.80
CA ARG A 144 1.27 -31.36 -87.08
C ARG A 144 2.77 -31.22 -86.83
N GLY A 145 3.45 -32.33 -86.60
CA GLY A 145 4.90 -32.37 -86.36
C GLY A 145 5.39 -33.19 -85.17
N MET A 146 4.54 -33.76 -84.30
CA MET A 146 5.04 -34.68 -83.26
C MET A 146 5.04 -36.12 -83.80
N GLN A 147 6.09 -36.50 -84.51
CA GLN A 147 6.39 -37.91 -84.72
C GLN A 147 6.46 -38.61 -83.35
N PRO A 148 6.01 -39.87 -83.22
CA PRO A 148 6.27 -40.64 -82.02
C PRO A 148 7.78 -40.65 -81.81
N MET A 149 8.22 -40.03 -80.71
CA MET A 149 9.61 -39.95 -80.34
C MET A 149 10.10 -41.39 -80.19
N THR A 150 10.83 -41.89 -81.20
CA THR A 150 11.48 -43.19 -81.12
C THR A 150 12.27 -43.21 -79.82
N GLU A 151 12.10 -44.25 -79.01
CA GLU A 151 12.80 -44.43 -77.74
C GLU A 151 14.32 -44.58 -77.98
N SER A 152 15.00 -43.50 -78.34
CA SER A 152 16.45 -43.44 -78.29
C SER A 152 16.82 -43.29 -76.82
N LYS A 153 17.68 -44.19 -76.33
CA LYS A 153 18.24 -44.11 -74.98
C LYS A 153 18.69 -42.66 -74.71
N PRO A 154 18.19 -42.00 -73.64
CA PRO A 154 18.49 -40.60 -73.40
C PRO A 154 20.00 -40.37 -73.34
N ASP A 155 20.48 -39.32 -74.01
CA ASP A 155 21.90 -38.97 -74.04
C ASP A 155 22.45 -38.87 -72.61
N ILE A 156 23.50 -39.65 -72.32
CA ILE A 156 24.11 -39.76 -71.00
C ILE A 156 24.58 -38.38 -70.50
N LYS A 157 25.01 -37.50 -71.41
CA LYS A 157 25.40 -36.12 -71.06
C LYS A 157 24.22 -35.28 -70.58
N LEU A 158 23.05 -35.44 -71.22
CA LEU A 158 21.82 -34.77 -70.83
C LEU A 158 21.31 -35.27 -69.49
N LEU A 159 21.35 -36.59 -69.25
CA LEU A 159 21.00 -37.19 -67.96
C LEU A 159 21.89 -36.68 -66.83
N ASN A 160 23.21 -36.65 -67.05
CA ASN A 160 24.17 -36.12 -66.06
C ASN A 160 23.94 -34.64 -65.78
N SER A 161 23.69 -33.83 -66.82
CA SER A 161 23.36 -32.40 -66.66
C SER A 161 22.06 -32.19 -65.86
N ALA A 162 21.03 -32.99 -66.16
CA ALA A 162 19.77 -32.97 -65.42
C ALA A 162 19.97 -33.39 -63.96
N ALA A 163 20.71 -34.48 -63.71
CA ALA A 163 21.03 -34.94 -62.37
C ALA A 163 21.77 -33.88 -61.55
N ILE A 164 22.76 -33.19 -62.13
CA ILE A 164 23.47 -32.08 -61.48
C ILE A 164 22.52 -30.94 -61.13
N LYS A 165 21.61 -30.56 -62.03
CA LYS A 165 20.59 -29.52 -61.77
C LYS A 165 19.66 -29.91 -60.63
N PHE A 166 19.18 -31.17 -60.61
CA PHE A 166 18.35 -31.70 -59.53
C PHE A 166 19.09 -31.72 -58.19
N GLN A 167 20.34 -32.21 -58.17
CA GLN A 167 21.17 -32.22 -56.98
C GLN A 167 21.44 -30.82 -56.45
N LYS A 168 21.74 -29.84 -57.32
CA LYS A 168 21.93 -28.44 -56.94
C LYS A 168 20.65 -27.85 -56.32
N LEU A 169 19.50 -28.10 -56.94
CA LEU A 169 18.22 -27.63 -56.43
C LEU A 169 17.86 -28.27 -55.08
N TYR A 170 18.09 -29.57 -54.94
CA TYR A 170 17.85 -30.31 -53.70
C TYR A 170 18.76 -29.86 -52.57
N ARG A 171 20.07 -29.72 -52.82
CA ARG A 171 21.03 -29.16 -51.85
C ARG A 171 20.61 -27.75 -51.42
N GLY A 172 20.23 -26.90 -52.37
CA GLY A 172 19.72 -25.56 -52.06
C GLY A 172 18.42 -25.57 -51.24
N TYR A 173 17.51 -26.50 -51.51
CA TYR A 173 16.30 -26.71 -50.72
C TYR A 173 16.62 -27.13 -49.28
N LEU A 174 17.54 -28.09 -49.09
CA LEU A 174 17.96 -28.53 -47.76
C LEU A 174 18.53 -27.37 -46.92
N VAL A 175 19.40 -26.55 -47.52
CA VAL A 175 19.97 -25.38 -46.83
C VAL A 175 18.89 -24.37 -46.46
N ARG A 176 17.96 -24.04 -47.37
CA ARG A 176 16.86 -23.12 -47.07
C ARG A 176 15.94 -23.66 -45.98
N LYS A 177 15.63 -24.95 -46.00
CA LYS A 177 14.84 -25.62 -44.96
C LYS A 177 15.55 -25.56 -43.61
N ASP A 178 16.88 -25.71 -43.59
CA ASP A 178 17.66 -25.58 -42.36
C ASP A 178 17.66 -24.14 -41.83
N MET A 179 17.89 -23.15 -42.70
CA MET A 179 17.83 -21.74 -42.32
C MET A 179 16.46 -21.35 -41.78
N GLN A 180 15.37 -21.79 -42.41
CA GLN A 180 14.00 -21.55 -41.91
C GLN A 180 13.78 -22.15 -40.52
N ARG A 181 14.29 -23.37 -40.26
CA ARG A 181 14.21 -23.98 -38.93
C ARG A 181 14.99 -23.19 -37.89
N ARG A 182 16.21 -22.73 -38.22
CA ARG A 182 17.04 -21.91 -37.31
C ARG A 182 16.38 -20.56 -37.03
N GLU A 183 15.84 -19.91 -38.04
CA GLU A 183 15.13 -18.64 -37.90
C GLU A 183 13.88 -18.81 -37.03
N LEU A 184 13.09 -19.87 -37.26
CA LEU A 184 11.92 -20.18 -36.43
C LEU A 184 12.31 -20.49 -34.98
N ALA A 185 13.39 -21.24 -34.75
CA ALA A 185 13.92 -21.50 -33.43
C ALA A 185 14.38 -20.20 -32.74
N SER A 186 15.06 -19.30 -33.46
CA SER A 186 15.48 -18.00 -32.95
C SER A 186 14.28 -17.11 -32.58
N ARG A 187 13.24 -17.10 -33.42
CA ARG A 187 11.99 -16.35 -33.15
C ARG A 187 11.22 -16.91 -31.96
N LEU A 188 11.23 -18.23 -31.75
CA LEU A 188 10.67 -18.88 -30.56
C LEU A 188 11.48 -18.52 -29.31
N LEU A 189 12.81 -18.54 -29.39
CA LEU A 189 13.70 -18.23 -28.27
C LEU A 189 13.57 -16.77 -27.81
N ILE A 190 13.52 -15.83 -28.76
CA ILE A 190 13.33 -14.39 -28.48
C ILE A 190 11.87 -14.09 -28.09
N GLY A 191 10.95 -15.06 -28.22
CA GLY A 191 9.54 -14.90 -27.85
C GLY A 191 8.69 -14.14 -28.87
N MET A 192 9.21 -13.88 -30.07
CA MET A 192 8.43 -13.30 -31.18
C MET A 192 7.30 -14.23 -31.64
N ASN A 193 7.58 -15.53 -31.61
CA ASN A 193 6.59 -16.57 -31.89
C ASN A 193 6.30 -17.32 -30.58
N SER A 194 5.03 -17.60 -30.31
CA SER A 194 4.64 -18.52 -29.24
C SER A 194 4.43 -19.93 -29.82
N PRO A 195 4.96 -20.98 -29.16
CA PRO A 195 4.65 -22.34 -29.57
C PRO A 195 3.17 -22.63 -29.32
N SER A 196 2.55 -23.45 -30.18
CA SER A 196 1.15 -23.85 -30.04
C SER A 196 0.90 -24.73 -28.81
N TRP A 197 1.94 -25.35 -28.26
CA TRP A 197 1.90 -26.17 -27.07
C TRP A 197 3.19 -26.02 -26.26
N ARG A 198 3.08 -26.02 -24.92
CA ARG A 198 4.22 -26.07 -23.99
C ARG A 198 4.02 -27.24 -23.03
N SER A 199 5.10 -27.95 -22.72
CA SER A 199 5.07 -28.96 -21.66
C SER A 199 4.78 -28.29 -20.32
N HIS A 200 3.82 -28.83 -19.57
CA HIS A 200 3.50 -28.38 -18.21
C HIS A 200 4.27 -29.17 -17.15
N GLU A 201 5.11 -30.13 -17.55
CA GLU A 201 5.81 -31.02 -16.63
C GLU A 201 6.66 -30.26 -15.59
N GLU A 202 7.39 -29.23 -16.02
CA GLU A 202 8.20 -28.40 -15.12
C GLU A 202 7.32 -27.55 -14.19
N PHE A 203 6.20 -27.04 -14.69
CA PHE A 203 5.24 -26.32 -13.86
C PHE A 203 4.60 -27.23 -12.82
N ASP A 204 4.24 -28.46 -13.20
CA ASP A 204 3.69 -29.47 -12.30
C ASP A 204 4.72 -29.90 -11.24
N LYS A 205 6.01 -30.04 -11.62
CA LYS A 205 7.10 -30.31 -10.67
C LYS A 205 7.23 -29.19 -9.64
N VAL A 206 7.23 -27.94 -10.09
CA VAL A 206 7.28 -26.75 -9.21
C VAL A 206 6.05 -26.72 -8.29
N GLN A 207 4.86 -26.95 -8.84
CA GLN A 207 3.61 -26.95 -8.09
C GLN A 207 3.60 -28.03 -7.00
N ARG A 208 4.00 -29.26 -7.32
CA ARG A 208 4.17 -30.35 -6.34
C ARG A 208 5.20 -30.01 -5.26
N SER A 209 6.28 -29.33 -5.62
CA SER A 209 7.29 -28.88 -4.64
C SER A 209 6.73 -27.82 -3.70
N ILE A 210 5.91 -26.89 -4.21
CA ILE A 210 5.24 -25.86 -3.39
C ILE A 210 4.25 -26.52 -2.43
N GLU A 211 3.45 -27.47 -2.92
CA GLU A 211 2.48 -28.22 -2.11
C GLU A 211 3.17 -29.03 -1.00
N ARG A 212 4.24 -29.75 -1.33
CA ARG A 212 5.07 -30.45 -0.34
C ARG A 212 5.62 -29.50 0.71
N ARG A 213 6.14 -28.33 0.32
CA ARG A 213 6.63 -27.32 1.27
C ARG A 213 5.53 -26.82 2.19
N ARG A 214 4.30 -26.64 1.69
CA ARG A 214 3.14 -26.26 2.51
C ARG A 214 2.77 -27.35 3.52
N GLU A 215 2.86 -28.62 3.14
CA GLU A 215 2.61 -29.75 4.04
C GLU A 215 3.64 -29.84 5.16
N ILE A 216 4.92 -29.72 4.83
CA ILE A 216 6.02 -29.68 5.81
C ILE A 216 5.83 -28.53 6.80
N VAL A 217 5.53 -27.33 6.31
CA VAL A 217 5.26 -26.16 7.18
C VAL A 217 4.09 -26.43 8.13
N LYS A 218 3.01 -27.08 7.66
CA LYS A 218 1.88 -27.45 8.52
C LYS A 218 2.28 -28.45 9.59
N GLN A 219 3.16 -29.40 9.29
CA GLN A 219 3.68 -30.35 10.26
C GLN A 219 4.53 -29.63 11.31
N HIS A 220 5.49 -28.79 10.89
CA HIS A 220 6.36 -28.07 11.83
C HIS A 220 5.58 -27.14 12.76
N ILE A 221 4.50 -26.51 12.27
CA ILE A 221 3.60 -25.71 13.12
C ILE A 221 2.91 -26.58 14.18
N LYS A 222 2.45 -27.78 13.81
CA LYS A 222 1.84 -28.72 14.77
C LYS A 222 2.86 -29.16 15.81
N ASP A 223 4.05 -29.55 15.37
CA ASP A 223 5.13 -30.00 16.24
C ASP A 223 5.56 -28.88 17.19
N PHE A 224 5.62 -27.63 16.71
CA PHE A 224 5.87 -26.45 17.54
C PHE A 224 4.79 -26.24 18.61
N ILE A 225 3.52 -26.33 18.25
CA ILE A 225 2.41 -26.18 19.21
C ILE A 225 2.45 -27.30 20.25
N GLU A 226 2.66 -28.54 19.82
CA GLU A 226 2.75 -29.69 20.72
C GLU A 226 3.95 -29.58 21.66
N ALA A 227 5.12 -29.18 21.14
CA ALA A 227 6.31 -28.92 21.95
C ALA A 227 6.06 -27.85 23.00
N ASN A 228 5.41 -26.73 22.65
CA ASN A 228 5.04 -25.67 23.58
C ASN A 228 4.14 -26.16 24.71
N ILE A 229 3.13 -26.99 24.40
CA ILE A 229 2.20 -27.52 25.40
C ILE A 229 2.94 -28.49 26.33
N LYS A 230 3.69 -29.44 25.77
CA LYS A 230 4.47 -30.42 26.54
C LYS A 230 5.48 -29.72 27.45
N GLU A 231 6.13 -28.68 26.93
CA GLU A 231 7.12 -27.92 27.66
C GLU A 231 6.50 -27.11 28.81
N LYS A 232 5.38 -26.43 28.55
CA LYS A 232 4.61 -25.73 29.59
C LYS A 232 4.24 -26.71 30.72
N ASP A 233 3.71 -27.88 30.38
CA ASP A 233 3.33 -28.90 31.37
C ASP A 233 4.54 -29.43 32.15
N ARG A 234 5.68 -29.64 31.49
CA ARG A 234 6.93 -30.09 32.12
C ARG A 234 7.42 -29.05 33.13
N VAL A 235 7.54 -27.80 32.71
CA VAL A 235 8.03 -26.67 33.51
C VAL A 235 7.10 -26.43 34.71
N MET A 236 5.77 -26.45 34.49
CA MET A 236 4.77 -26.35 35.56
C MET A 236 4.82 -27.50 36.57
N ARG A 237 5.20 -28.71 36.18
CA ARG A 237 5.29 -29.85 37.11
C ARG A 237 6.61 -29.89 37.88
N VAL A 238 7.72 -29.60 37.21
CA VAL A 238 9.07 -29.81 37.75
C VAL A 238 9.60 -28.56 38.45
N VAL A 239 9.50 -27.40 37.80
CA VAL A 239 10.16 -26.16 38.26
C VAL A 239 9.26 -25.34 39.17
N SER A 240 7.96 -25.32 38.89
CA SER A 240 6.97 -24.52 39.62
C SER A 240 6.97 -24.73 41.15
N PRO A 241 7.03 -25.96 41.69
CA PRO A 241 6.97 -26.16 43.15
C PRO A 241 8.17 -25.53 43.88
N GLY A 242 9.40 -25.74 43.39
CA GLY A 242 10.59 -25.12 43.97
C GLY A 242 10.57 -23.60 43.83
N LEU A 243 10.14 -23.11 42.66
CA LEU A 243 10.02 -21.67 42.43
C LEU A 243 8.96 -21.01 43.35
N MET A 244 7.86 -21.71 43.66
CA MET A 244 6.86 -21.23 44.62
C MET A 244 7.45 -21.05 46.02
N GLU A 245 8.26 -22.00 46.47
CA GLU A 245 8.96 -21.94 47.75
C GLU A 245 9.97 -20.79 47.77
N ASP A 246 10.82 -20.69 46.75
CA ASP A 246 11.83 -19.62 46.62
C ASP A 246 11.21 -18.22 46.65
N ILE A 247 10.13 -18.01 45.88
CA ILE A 247 9.40 -16.73 45.86
C ILE A 247 8.73 -16.47 47.22
N GLY A 248 8.17 -17.51 47.85
CA GLY A 248 7.55 -17.40 49.17
C GLY A 248 8.57 -16.97 50.22
N ASP A 249 9.75 -17.57 50.22
CA ASP A 249 10.82 -17.27 51.16
C ASP A 249 11.40 -15.88 50.93
N GLU A 250 11.54 -15.44 49.68
CA GLU A 250 11.92 -14.06 49.36
C GLU A 250 10.93 -13.05 49.96
N ILE A 251 9.62 -13.30 49.84
CA ILE A 251 8.59 -12.40 50.39
C ILE A 251 8.55 -12.47 51.92
N ARG A 252 8.75 -13.64 52.52
CA ARG A 252 8.83 -13.79 53.98
C ARG A 252 10.05 -13.10 54.56
N GLU A 253 11.20 -13.19 53.90
CA GLU A 253 12.40 -12.45 54.29
C GLU A 253 12.14 -10.94 54.24
N TRP A 254 11.45 -10.47 53.19
CA TRP A 254 11.01 -9.08 53.12
C TRP A 254 10.09 -8.69 54.29
N PHE A 255 9.11 -9.52 54.65
CA PHE A 255 8.27 -9.29 55.84
C PHE A 255 9.09 -9.26 57.12
N TYR A 256 10.06 -10.18 57.26
CA TYR A 256 10.92 -10.27 58.43
C TYR A 256 11.75 -8.99 58.61
N GLN A 257 12.37 -8.48 57.55
CA GLN A 257 13.13 -7.22 57.58
C GLN A 257 12.27 -6.04 58.01
N TRP A 258 11.04 -5.94 57.48
CA TRP A 258 10.07 -4.93 57.89
C TRP A 258 9.67 -5.05 59.37
N TYR A 259 9.46 -6.28 59.85
CA TYR A 259 9.11 -6.51 61.25
C TYR A 259 10.27 -6.16 62.20
N VAL A 260 11.50 -6.57 61.89
CA VAL A 260 12.67 -6.30 62.74
C VAL A 260 12.96 -4.81 62.83
N GLN A 261 12.95 -4.11 61.69
CA GLN A 261 13.37 -2.71 61.62
C GLN A 261 12.25 -1.73 61.98
N ALA A 262 11.04 -1.91 61.44
CA ALA A 262 9.95 -0.94 61.58
C ALA A 262 8.83 -1.40 62.54
N ARG A 263 8.83 -2.68 62.97
CA ARG A 263 7.77 -3.29 63.82
C ARG A 263 6.36 -3.13 63.21
N CYS A 264 6.31 -3.11 61.88
CA CYS A 264 5.11 -3.11 61.06
C CYS A 264 5.43 -3.77 59.72
N PHE A 265 4.40 -4.15 58.97
CA PHE A 265 4.54 -4.69 57.63
C PHE A 265 4.06 -3.68 56.59
N ASP A 266 4.75 -3.60 55.45
CA ASP A 266 4.28 -2.84 54.30
C ASP A 266 3.26 -3.63 53.49
N LYS A 267 2.56 -2.95 52.58
CA LYS A 267 1.58 -3.57 51.70
C LYS A 267 2.27 -4.13 50.46
N ILE A 268 1.94 -5.37 50.12
CA ILE A 268 2.32 -5.94 48.82
C ILE A 268 1.74 -5.05 47.71
N PRO A 269 2.55 -4.59 46.73
CA PRO A 269 2.06 -3.81 45.61
C PRO A 269 0.97 -4.51 44.80
N ALA A 270 0.13 -3.73 44.13
CA ALA A 270 -0.91 -4.26 43.26
C ALA A 270 -0.32 -5.04 42.07
N PRO A 271 -0.99 -6.10 41.58
CA PRO A 271 -0.48 -6.90 40.46
C PRO A 271 -0.31 -6.04 39.18
N GLU A 272 -1.21 -5.07 38.96
CA GLU A 272 -1.14 -4.12 37.83
C GLU A 272 0.15 -3.29 37.78
N LYS A 273 0.79 -3.08 38.94
CA LYS A 273 2.03 -2.30 39.05
C LYS A 273 3.29 -3.18 39.08
N GLY A 274 3.14 -4.50 38.92
CA GLY A 274 4.24 -5.46 38.97
C GLY A 274 4.35 -6.22 40.29
N GLY A 275 3.38 -6.11 41.21
CA GLY A 275 3.31 -6.95 42.42
C GLY A 275 4.61 -6.96 43.22
N THR A 276 5.01 -8.14 43.68
CA THR A 276 6.28 -8.32 44.42
C THR A 276 7.54 -8.28 43.55
N VAL A 277 7.43 -8.22 42.21
CA VAL A 277 8.61 -7.96 41.34
C VAL A 277 9.24 -6.61 41.67
N LEU A 278 8.45 -5.63 42.14
CA LEU A 278 8.97 -4.36 42.62
C LEU A 278 9.81 -4.49 43.90
N VAL A 279 9.50 -5.48 44.75
CA VAL A 279 10.26 -5.79 45.96
C VAL A 279 11.65 -6.32 45.56
N VAL A 280 11.69 -7.27 44.61
CA VAL A 280 12.93 -7.83 44.07
C VAL A 280 13.80 -6.77 43.40
N ARG A 281 13.17 -5.85 42.64
CA ARG A 281 13.87 -4.74 41.99
C ARG A 281 14.25 -3.61 42.95
N CYS A 282 13.96 -3.76 44.25
CA CYS A 282 14.19 -2.75 45.28
C CYS A 282 13.56 -1.38 44.96
N GLN A 283 12.38 -1.39 44.32
CA GLN A 283 11.61 -0.19 43.96
C GLN A 283 10.48 0.11 44.96
N THR A 284 10.34 -0.72 45.99
CA THR A 284 9.46 -0.46 47.13
C THR A 284 10.19 0.35 48.21
N PHE A 285 9.42 0.96 49.13
CA PHE A 285 10.02 1.69 50.26
C PHE A 285 10.87 0.73 51.10
N THR A 286 12.06 1.16 51.50
CA THR A 286 12.82 0.45 52.53
C THR A 286 12.25 0.74 53.92
N PRO A 287 12.37 -0.18 54.89
CA PRO A 287 11.85 0.05 56.25
C PRO A 287 12.42 1.33 56.90
N LEU A 288 13.68 1.67 56.61
CA LEU A 288 14.34 2.89 57.09
C LEU A 288 13.74 4.16 56.47
N GLU A 289 13.58 4.20 55.14
CA GLU A 289 12.93 5.32 54.45
C GLU A 289 11.49 5.52 54.91
N TYR A 290 10.79 4.43 55.23
CA TYR A 290 9.45 4.49 55.80
C TYR A 290 9.44 5.13 57.18
N LEU A 291 10.36 4.73 58.08
CA LEU A 291 10.47 5.34 59.40
C LEU A 291 10.82 6.83 59.30
N ASP A 292 11.71 7.21 58.39
CA ASP A 292 12.06 8.60 58.12
C ASP A 292 10.88 9.41 57.57
N ASP A 293 10.09 8.84 56.65
CA ASP A 293 8.89 9.49 56.13
C ASP A 293 7.79 9.61 57.21
N VAL A 294 7.63 8.60 58.06
CA VAL A 294 6.71 8.65 59.21
C VAL A 294 7.15 9.74 60.20
N GLU A 295 8.45 9.82 60.51
CA GLU A 295 9.02 10.82 61.40
C GLU A 295 8.93 12.22 60.78
N LYS A 296 9.16 12.37 59.47
CA LYS A 296 8.95 13.61 58.73
C LYS A 296 7.48 14.04 58.77
N LYS A 297 6.54 13.12 58.52
CA LYS A 297 5.10 13.37 58.66
C LYS A 297 4.71 13.71 60.10
N ARG A 298 5.37 13.12 61.10
CA ARG A 298 5.18 13.47 62.52
C ARG A 298 5.65 14.90 62.79
N ARG A 299 6.86 15.25 62.34
CA ARG A 299 7.42 16.61 62.42
C ARG A 299 6.57 17.64 61.68
N GLU A 300 6.01 17.29 60.52
CA GLU A 300 5.08 18.16 59.78
C GLU A 300 3.74 18.33 60.51
N ARG A 301 3.22 17.28 61.16
CA ARG A 301 2.00 17.35 61.99
C ARG A 301 2.22 18.13 63.29
N GLU A 302 3.39 18.00 63.90
CA GLU A 302 3.81 18.77 65.08
C GLU A 302 4.01 20.26 64.72
N LYS A 303 4.62 20.55 63.57
CA LYS A 303 4.70 21.91 63.00
C LYS A 303 3.31 22.49 62.69
N ASN A 304 2.37 21.68 62.20
CA ASN A 304 0.99 22.12 61.94
C ASN A 304 0.12 22.27 63.20
N LYS A 305 0.49 21.67 64.34
CA LYS A 305 -0.18 21.88 65.63
C LYS A 305 0.34 23.10 66.39
N GLY A 306 1.54 23.59 66.07
CA GLY A 306 2.23 24.61 66.85
C GLY A 306 2.23 26.04 66.31
N ASN A 307 1.89 26.32 65.05
CA ASN A 307 2.00 27.71 64.57
C ASN A 307 1.13 28.02 63.34
N LYS A 308 -0.01 28.67 63.59
CA LYS A 308 -0.99 29.06 62.56
C LYS A 308 -0.50 30.20 61.66
N ASP A 309 0.60 30.86 62.03
CA ASP A 309 1.15 32.02 61.29
C ASP A 309 2.37 31.67 60.43
N LYS A 310 3.20 30.68 60.82
CA LYS A 310 4.31 30.19 59.97
C LYS A 310 3.83 29.33 58.80
N ALA A 311 2.76 28.54 58.95
CA ALA A 311 2.19 27.74 57.85
C ALA A 311 1.59 28.61 56.73
N LYS A 312 1.06 29.80 57.04
CA LYS A 312 0.59 30.77 56.04
C LYS A 312 1.75 31.42 55.29
N GLN A 313 2.81 31.83 55.99
CA GLN A 313 3.99 32.44 55.35
C GLN A 313 4.83 31.44 54.53
N GLU A 314 4.91 30.17 54.96
CA GLU A 314 5.63 29.12 54.21
C GLU A 314 4.80 28.59 53.03
N ALA A 315 3.47 28.52 53.15
CA ALA A 315 2.58 28.22 52.03
C ALA A 315 2.51 29.37 51.00
N GLU A 316 2.64 30.63 51.45
CA GLU A 316 2.72 31.80 50.57
C GLU A 316 4.10 31.92 49.88
N LYS A 317 5.20 31.59 50.59
CA LYS A 317 6.54 31.45 49.98
C LYS A 317 6.58 30.28 48.99
N LYS A 318 6.06 29.10 49.33
CA LYS A 318 5.97 27.95 48.39
C LYS A 318 5.02 28.22 47.22
N LYS A 319 3.94 28.99 47.40
CA LYS A 319 3.11 29.48 46.29
C LYS A 319 3.86 30.45 45.39
N LYS A 320 4.52 31.48 45.95
CA LYS A 320 5.32 32.46 45.18
C LYS A 320 6.51 31.81 44.47
N GLU A 321 7.14 30.79 45.06
CA GLU A 321 8.22 30.04 44.43
C GLU A 321 7.71 29.07 43.35
N ALA A 322 6.55 28.43 43.57
CA ALA A 322 5.89 27.62 42.54
C ALA A 322 5.32 28.47 41.39
N GLU A 323 4.91 29.71 41.66
CA GLU A 323 4.45 30.67 40.65
C GLU A 323 5.62 31.21 39.84
N LYS A 324 6.75 31.55 40.49
CA LYS A 324 8.02 31.89 39.80
C LYS A 324 8.54 30.73 38.96
N LYS A 325 8.53 29.50 39.46
CA LYS A 325 8.94 28.30 38.69
C LYS A 325 7.99 28.03 37.52
N LYS A 326 6.67 28.21 37.68
CA LYS A 326 5.70 28.12 36.57
C LYS A 326 5.83 29.26 35.56
N GLU A 327 6.20 30.46 35.99
CA GLU A 327 6.43 31.60 35.12
C GLU A 327 7.76 31.47 34.37
N GLU A 328 8.81 30.97 35.00
CA GLU A 328 10.07 30.59 34.34
C GLU A 328 9.87 29.44 33.36
N GLU A 329 9.08 28.41 33.71
CA GLU A 329 8.75 27.30 32.82
C GLU A 329 7.88 27.76 31.65
N LYS A 330 6.94 28.69 31.87
CA LYS A 330 6.19 29.35 30.79
C LYS A 330 7.08 30.23 29.93
N LYS A 331 8.01 31.00 30.50
CA LYS A 331 8.99 31.81 29.75
C LYS A 331 9.98 30.94 28.98
N LYS A 332 10.40 29.79 29.52
CA LYS A 332 11.18 28.77 28.79
C LYS A 332 10.35 28.17 27.66
N LYS A 333 9.12 27.72 27.92
CA LYS A 333 8.21 27.20 26.87
C LYS A 333 7.87 28.23 25.81
N GLU A 334 7.73 29.51 26.17
CA GLU A 334 7.47 30.60 25.23
C GLU A 334 8.74 30.99 24.45
N LYS A 335 9.92 30.97 25.08
CA LYS A 335 11.21 31.13 24.37
C LYS A 335 11.46 29.96 23.43
N GLU A 336 11.19 28.73 23.85
CA GLU A 336 11.31 27.52 23.03
C GLU A 336 10.25 27.50 21.91
N ALA A 337 9.04 28.02 22.15
CA ALA A 337 8.01 28.21 21.14
C ALA A 337 8.36 29.34 20.15
N LYS A 338 8.97 30.44 20.63
CA LYS A 338 9.49 31.53 19.77
C LYS A 338 10.72 31.10 18.99
N GLU A 339 11.58 30.25 19.56
CA GLU A 339 12.72 29.63 18.86
C GLU A 339 12.23 28.62 17.83
N LYS A 340 11.25 27.76 18.16
CA LYS A 340 10.56 26.89 17.20
C LYS A 340 9.80 27.67 16.12
N ALA A 341 9.25 28.84 16.44
CA ALA A 341 8.59 29.73 15.47
C ALA A 341 9.60 30.49 14.59
N ARG A 342 10.79 30.82 15.11
CA ARG A 342 11.91 31.35 14.34
C ARG A 342 12.51 30.29 13.42
N LYS A 343 12.74 29.07 13.93
CA LYS A 343 13.19 27.90 13.17
C LYS A 343 12.16 27.40 12.16
N LYS A 344 10.89 27.83 12.24
CA LYS A 344 9.86 27.59 11.21
C LYS A 344 9.99 28.51 9.99
N LYS A 345 10.81 29.57 10.04
CA LYS A 345 11.07 30.43 8.88
C LYS A 345 12.12 29.80 7.94
N ASP A 346 12.98 28.95 8.49
CA ASP A 346 13.76 28.00 7.70
C ASP A 346 12.89 26.74 7.57
N PHE A 347 12.68 26.24 6.37
CA PHE A 347 11.90 25.03 6.14
C PHE A 347 12.73 23.80 6.54
N GLU A 348 13.16 23.71 7.81
CA GLU A 348 13.87 22.56 8.35
C GLU A 348 12.85 21.46 8.63
N PHE A 349 12.63 20.59 7.65
CA PHE A 349 11.82 19.39 7.80
C PHE A 349 12.49 18.46 8.81
N LYS A 350 11.94 18.39 10.02
CA LYS A 350 12.39 17.43 11.02
C LYS A 350 11.87 16.06 10.64
N PHE A 351 12.79 15.16 10.32
CA PHE A 351 12.47 13.74 10.24
C PHE A 351 12.06 13.27 11.64
N GLU A 352 10.76 13.04 11.82
CA GLU A 352 10.28 12.30 12.99
C GLU A 352 10.61 10.81 12.77
N ASP A 353 11.12 10.16 13.81
CA ASP A 353 11.40 8.74 13.75
C ASP A 353 10.10 7.99 13.42
N SER A 354 10.17 7.19 12.36
CA SER A 354 9.06 6.35 11.95
C SER A 354 8.71 5.39 13.09
N PRO A 355 7.41 5.12 13.35
CA PRO A 355 6.99 4.04 14.25
C PRO A 355 7.59 2.68 13.87
N ALA A 356 8.03 2.52 12.61
CA ALA A 356 8.72 1.34 12.11
C ALA A 356 10.17 1.22 12.60
N ASN A 357 10.83 2.33 12.92
CA ASN A 357 12.25 2.32 13.32
C ASN A 357 12.45 1.48 14.59
N ASN A 358 11.55 1.58 15.57
CA ASN A 358 11.63 0.77 16.79
C ASN A 358 11.52 -0.72 16.48
N LEU A 359 10.58 -1.13 15.62
CA LEU A 359 10.43 -2.53 15.21
C LEU A 359 11.67 -3.05 14.47
N ILE A 360 12.29 -2.21 13.63
CA ILE A 360 13.54 -2.57 12.95
C ILE A 360 14.67 -2.72 13.97
N ILE A 361 14.81 -1.79 14.91
CA ILE A 361 15.85 -1.85 15.94
C ILE A 361 15.65 -3.11 16.82
N ASP A 362 14.42 -3.37 17.23
CA ASP A 362 14.05 -4.54 18.03
C ASP A 362 14.34 -5.83 17.25
N GLY A 363 13.94 -5.91 15.98
CA GLY A 363 14.23 -7.07 15.12
C GLY A 363 15.73 -7.26 14.82
N MET A 364 16.48 -6.17 14.66
CA MET A 364 17.94 -6.23 14.54
C MET A 364 18.60 -6.72 15.83
N LYS A 365 18.05 -6.34 16.99
CA LYS A 365 18.52 -6.80 18.29
C LYS A 365 18.20 -8.28 18.47
N GLU A 366 16.97 -8.70 18.21
CA GLU A 366 16.56 -10.11 18.21
C GLU A 366 17.46 -10.95 17.28
N TYR A 367 17.73 -10.46 16.08
CA TYR A 367 18.66 -11.13 15.17
C TYR A 367 20.06 -11.27 15.76
N LYS A 368 20.63 -10.22 16.34
CA LYS A 368 21.96 -10.27 16.94
C LYS A 368 22.03 -11.22 18.13
N ASP A 369 21.01 -11.20 18.96
CA ASP A 369 20.97 -11.92 20.24
C ASP A 369 20.63 -13.40 20.03
N LEU A 370 19.65 -13.73 19.18
CA LEU A 370 19.14 -15.09 19.00
C LEU A 370 19.60 -15.76 17.70
N TRP A 371 19.44 -15.07 16.56
CA TRP A 371 19.54 -15.72 15.24
C TRP A 371 20.95 -15.71 14.65
N ARG A 372 21.80 -14.73 14.99
CA ARG A 372 23.17 -14.56 14.45
C ARG A 372 24.04 -15.81 14.64
N HIS A 373 23.81 -16.54 15.72
CA HIS A 373 24.60 -17.70 16.11
C HIS A 373 24.00 -19.03 15.65
N ARG A 374 22.76 -19.05 15.16
CA ARG A 374 22.04 -20.24 14.73
C ARG A 374 22.08 -20.32 13.20
N LYS A 375 22.94 -21.18 12.65
CA LYS A 375 23.05 -21.34 11.20
C LYS A 375 22.11 -22.45 10.73
N ASP A 376 21.59 -22.33 9.52
CA ASP A 376 20.73 -23.36 8.90
C ASP A 376 21.40 -24.75 8.85
N LYS A 377 22.74 -24.80 8.84
CA LYS A 377 23.50 -26.06 8.88
C LYS A 377 23.36 -26.81 10.20
N ASP A 378 23.08 -26.09 11.29
CA ASP A 378 22.99 -26.66 12.63
C ASP A 378 21.60 -27.28 12.88
N ASN A 379 20.59 -26.88 12.10
CA ASN A 379 19.22 -27.41 12.15
C ASN A 379 18.67 -27.66 10.73
N PRO A 380 19.20 -28.66 10.00
CA PRO A 380 18.84 -28.90 8.60
C PRO A 380 17.38 -29.36 8.41
N GLU A 381 16.76 -29.88 9.46
CA GLU A 381 15.36 -30.34 9.43
C GLU A 381 14.36 -29.26 9.88
N ASP A 382 14.82 -28.03 10.15
CA ASP A 382 14.00 -26.92 10.70
C ASP A 382 13.16 -27.35 11.92
N SER A 383 13.74 -28.20 12.77
CA SER A 383 13.11 -28.69 14.00
C SER A 383 12.93 -27.57 15.03
N VAL A 384 12.05 -27.78 16.00
CA VAL A 384 11.73 -26.78 17.02
C VAL A 384 12.93 -26.53 17.94
N TYR A 385 13.33 -25.27 18.06
CA TYR A 385 14.35 -24.83 19.02
C TYR A 385 13.81 -24.91 20.46
N MET A 386 14.04 -26.06 21.10
CA MET A 386 13.52 -26.35 22.45
C MET A 386 14.08 -25.42 23.53
N ASP A 387 15.27 -24.86 23.33
CA ASP A 387 15.86 -23.87 24.24
C ASP A 387 15.06 -22.57 24.26
N ILE A 388 14.68 -22.05 23.09
CA ILE A 388 13.82 -20.86 22.97
C ILE A 388 12.45 -21.13 23.61
N VAL A 389 11.84 -22.28 23.28
CA VAL A 389 10.55 -22.67 23.85
C VAL A 389 10.64 -22.83 25.37
N THR A 390 11.71 -23.43 25.89
CA THR A 390 11.91 -23.60 27.33
C THR A 390 12.07 -22.24 28.02
N GLU A 391 12.86 -21.32 27.48
CA GLU A 391 13.06 -19.98 28.05
C GLU A 391 11.75 -19.19 28.10
N ASP A 392 11.00 -19.15 26.99
CA ASP A 392 9.70 -18.49 26.91
C ASP A 392 8.70 -19.07 27.92
N LYS A 393 8.61 -20.41 28.02
CA LYS A 393 7.68 -21.07 28.95
C LYS A 393 8.10 -20.97 30.40
N CYS A 394 9.40 -20.94 30.69
CA CYS A 394 9.92 -20.64 32.02
C CYS A 394 9.56 -19.21 32.45
N TYR A 395 9.68 -18.23 31.55
CA TYR A 395 9.31 -16.84 31.84
C TYR A 395 7.79 -16.69 32.06
N GLU A 396 6.95 -17.27 31.19
CA GLU A 396 5.50 -17.30 31.38
C GLU A 396 5.12 -17.95 32.72
N MET A 397 5.68 -19.12 33.03
CA MET A 397 5.47 -19.81 34.30
C MET A 397 5.87 -18.92 35.48
N GLN A 398 7.05 -18.28 35.43
CA GLN A 398 7.54 -17.45 36.52
C GLN A 398 6.54 -16.33 36.87
N LEU A 399 5.94 -15.69 35.86
CA LEU A 399 4.92 -14.67 36.08
C LEU A 399 3.63 -15.25 36.66
N GLU A 400 3.15 -16.39 36.14
CA GLU A 400 1.95 -17.06 36.65
C GLU A 400 2.12 -17.52 38.10
N VAL A 401 3.27 -18.12 38.42
CA VAL A 401 3.63 -18.62 39.76
C VAL A 401 3.76 -17.45 40.73
N ARG A 402 4.46 -16.37 40.35
CA ARG A 402 4.60 -15.17 41.18
C ARG A 402 3.25 -14.59 41.58
N GLN A 403 2.30 -14.51 40.64
CA GLN A 403 0.96 -14.01 40.93
C GLN A 403 0.23 -14.86 41.98
N LYS A 404 0.30 -16.20 41.86
CA LYS A 404 -0.30 -17.12 42.83
C LYS A 404 0.36 -17.01 44.21
N VAL A 405 1.70 -16.91 44.26
CA VAL A 405 2.41 -16.74 45.52
C VAL A 405 2.09 -15.37 46.15
N ASP A 406 1.99 -14.30 45.36
CA ASP A 406 1.57 -12.97 45.86
C ASP A 406 0.19 -12.99 46.51
N GLU A 407 -0.75 -13.75 45.95
CA GLU A 407 -2.08 -13.94 46.55
C GLU A 407 -2.00 -14.70 47.88
N MET A 408 -1.23 -15.79 47.94
CA MET A 408 -0.98 -16.53 49.18
C MET A 408 -0.31 -15.66 50.24
N MET A 409 0.70 -14.87 49.86
CA MET A 409 1.44 -14.00 50.77
C MET A 409 0.62 -12.80 51.25
N ARG A 410 -0.38 -12.34 50.50
CA ARG A 410 -1.33 -11.32 50.99
C ARG A 410 -2.17 -11.87 52.15
N ILE A 411 -2.58 -13.13 52.08
CA ILE A 411 -3.31 -13.78 53.17
C ILE A 411 -2.39 -13.95 54.39
N GLU A 412 -1.14 -14.37 54.17
CA GLU A 412 -0.13 -14.48 55.25
C GLU A 412 0.12 -13.11 55.91
N LEU A 413 0.23 -12.04 55.11
CA LEU A 413 0.37 -10.67 55.59
C LEU A 413 -0.82 -10.18 56.41
N GLU A 414 -2.05 -10.54 56.02
CA GLU A 414 -3.27 -10.23 56.80
C GLU A 414 -3.21 -10.91 58.16
N LEU A 415 -2.88 -12.20 58.21
CA LEU A 415 -2.72 -12.96 59.45
C LEU A 415 -1.63 -12.36 60.35
N LEU A 416 -0.47 -11.99 59.79
CA LEU A 416 0.63 -11.35 60.51
C LEU A 416 0.21 -9.99 61.10
N ASN A 417 -0.56 -9.19 60.35
CA ASN A 417 -1.09 -7.92 60.84
C ASN A 417 -2.11 -8.10 61.97
N GLU A 418 -2.97 -9.11 61.89
CA GLU A 418 -3.92 -9.45 62.95
C GLU A 418 -3.22 -9.86 64.24
N ALA A 419 -2.21 -10.74 64.15
CA ALA A 419 -1.38 -11.15 65.29
C ALA A 419 -0.67 -9.93 65.93
N LEU A 420 -0.09 -9.07 65.10
CA LEU A 420 0.58 -7.86 65.57
C LEU A 420 -0.40 -6.87 66.24
N ALA A 421 -1.64 -6.77 65.74
CA ALA A 421 -2.69 -5.98 66.37
C ALA A 421 -3.12 -6.56 67.74
N TYR A 422 -3.21 -7.89 67.85
CA TYR A 422 -3.50 -8.58 69.11
C TYR A 422 -2.40 -8.36 70.16
N ASP A 423 -1.12 -8.47 69.78
CA ASP A 423 0.01 -8.21 70.69
C ASP A 423 0.06 -6.75 71.15
N LYS A 424 -0.20 -5.81 70.23
CA LYS A 424 -0.33 -4.38 70.57
C LYS A 424 -1.51 -4.13 71.52
N ALA A 425 -2.58 -4.92 71.44
CA ALA A 425 -3.74 -4.83 72.33
C ALA A 425 -3.44 -5.43 73.72
N LYS A 426 -2.66 -6.52 73.82
CA LYS A 426 -2.19 -7.07 75.11
C LYS A 426 -1.14 -6.18 75.79
N GLY A 427 -0.31 -5.47 75.02
CA GLY A 427 0.71 -4.55 75.55
C GLY A 427 0.22 -3.18 76.01
N LYS A 428 -1.07 -2.82 75.82
CA LYS A 428 -1.60 -1.50 76.19
C LYS A 428 -2.79 -1.59 77.16
N LYS A 429 -2.54 -1.28 78.44
CA LYS A 429 -3.60 -0.74 79.32
C LYS A 429 -4.22 0.51 78.66
N ARG A 430 -5.49 0.37 78.27
CA ARG A 430 -6.54 1.40 78.04
C ARG A 430 -6.10 2.81 77.62
N LYS A 431 -6.50 3.20 76.40
CA LYS A 431 -7.21 4.48 76.17
C LYS A 431 -8.17 4.35 74.99
N GLY A 432 -9.47 4.48 75.27
CA GLY A 432 -10.53 4.18 74.33
C GLY A 432 -11.06 5.35 73.51
N LYS A 433 -11.96 4.97 72.58
CA LYS A 433 -13.05 5.74 71.92
C LYS A 433 -12.59 6.86 70.96
N LYS A 434 -13.20 7.10 69.80
CA LYS A 434 -14.61 6.88 69.38
C LYS A 434 -14.66 7.00 67.84
N GLY A 435 -15.44 6.15 67.17
CA GLY A 435 -15.74 6.32 65.75
C GLY A 435 -16.65 7.54 65.48
N LYS A 436 -16.67 7.99 64.23
CA LYS A 436 -17.80 8.74 63.67
C LYS A 436 -17.91 8.46 62.17
N LYS A 437 -19.02 7.82 61.81
CA LYS A 437 -19.50 7.53 60.45
C LYS A 437 -20.19 8.78 59.89
N GLY A 438 -19.94 9.07 58.61
CA GLY A 438 -20.84 9.77 57.69
C GLY A 438 -20.75 11.29 57.56
N LYS A 439 -20.37 11.76 56.35
CA LYS A 439 -21.21 12.72 55.60
C LYS A 439 -20.92 12.68 54.10
N LYS A 440 -21.99 12.47 53.34
CA LYS A 440 -22.15 12.49 51.88
C LYS A 440 -22.21 13.95 51.41
N GLY A 441 -21.59 14.26 50.26
CA GLY A 441 -21.70 15.53 49.53
C GLY A 441 -20.38 15.87 48.83
N LYS A 442 -20.30 16.29 47.57
CA LYS A 442 -21.31 16.81 46.64
C LYS A 442 -20.65 16.81 45.24
N LYS A 443 -21.33 16.21 44.27
CA LYS A 443 -21.34 16.47 42.81
C LYS A 443 -20.06 17.11 42.20
N GLY A 444 -19.28 16.27 41.53
CA GLY A 444 -18.23 16.69 40.59
C GLY A 444 -18.78 17.57 39.48
N LYS A 445 -18.14 18.71 39.27
CA LYS A 445 -18.50 19.70 38.25
C LYS A 445 -18.01 19.21 36.90
N LYS A 446 -18.97 19.03 35.98
CA LYS A 446 -18.85 18.63 34.58
C LYS A 446 -17.69 19.35 33.88
N GLY A 447 -16.75 18.57 33.33
CA GLY A 447 -15.65 19.05 32.50
C GLY A 447 -16.17 19.79 31.27
N LYS A 448 -15.58 20.96 31.03
CA LYS A 448 -15.87 21.85 29.90
C LYS A 448 -15.32 21.19 28.64
N LYS A 449 -16.22 20.59 27.84
CA LYS A 449 -15.91 20.06 26.49
C LYS A 449 -15.36 21.23 25.66
N GLY A 450 -14.16 21.06 25.13
CA GLY A 450 -13.51 22.07 24.30
C GLY A 450 -14.40 22.49 23.13
N LYS A 451 -14.42 23.79 22.85
CA LYS A 451 -14.88 24.32 21.55
C LYS A 451 -14.02 23.65 20.47
N LYS A 452 -14.55 22.61 19.82
CA LYS A 452 -14.15 22.32 18.43
C LYS A 452 -14.47 23.59 17.64
N GLY A 453 -13.54 23.98 16.76
CA GLY A 453 -13.75 25.10 15.83
C GLY A 453 -15.12 24.98 15.20
N LYS A 454 -15.82 26.11 15.09
CA LYS A 454 -17.08 26.20 14.39
C LYS A 454 -16.76 25.86 12.93
N ASP A 455 -17.12 24.66 12.53
CA ASP A 455 -16.90 24.17 11.18
C ASP A 455 -17.75 25.04 10.25
N MET A 456 -17.09 25.85 9.41
CA MET A 456 -17.75 26.82 8.53
C MET A 456 -18.52 26.13 7.39
N THR A 457 -18.32 24.82 7.22
CA THR A 457 -18.92 23.97 6.19
C THR A 457 -19.97 23.01 6.74
N ALA A 458 -20.40 23.14 8.00
CA ALA A 458 -21.35 22.23 8.65
C ALA A 458 -22.73 22.12 7.95
N ASN A 459 -23.05 23.05 7.04
CA ASN A 459 -24.30 23.05 6.26
C ASN A 459 -24.15 22.47 4.84
N ARG A 460 -22.95 22.03 4.42
CA ARG A 460 -22.70 21.44 3.10
C ARG A 460 -22.51 19.93 3.21
N SER A 461 -22.98 19.17 2.22
CA SER A 461 -22.74 17.73 2.16
C SER A 461 -21.29 17.45 1.77
N THR A 462 -20.78 16.28 2.18
CA THR A 462 -19.41 15.83 1.88
C THR A 462 -19.14 15.73 0.39
N GLU A 463 -20.18 15.42 -0.39
CA GLU A 463 -20.19 15.30 -1.84
C GLU A 463 -20.02 16.65 -2.55
N ASP A 464 -20.69 17.69 -2.04
CA ASP A 464 -20.62 19.06 -2.58
C ASP A 464 -19.23 19.65 -2.34
N LEU A 465 -18.68 19.46 -1.14
CA LEU A 465 -17.30 19.85 -0.79
C LEU A 465 -16.26 19.13 -1.66
N PHE A 466 -16.44 17.82 -1.88
CA PHE A 466 -15.50 17.04 -2.67
C PHE A 466 -15.55 17.43 -4.15
N GLN A 467 -16.75 17.70 -4.70
CA GLN A 467 -16.91 18.21 -6.06
C GLN A 467 -16.29 19.62 -6.21
N GLU A 468 -16.49 20.53 -5.25
CA GLU A 468 -15.89 21.86 -5.25
C GLU A 468 -14.36 21.81 -5.23
N LEU A 469 -13.76 20.87 -4.48
CA LEU A 469 -12.30 20.68 -4.46
C LEU A 469 -11.75 20.13 -5.80
N VAL A 470 -12.55 19.35 -6.51
CA VAL A 470 -12.21 18.81 -7.84
C VAL A 470 -12.36 19.89 -8.91
N ASP A 471 -13.44 20.65 -8.86
CA ASP A 471 -13.71 21.76 -9.79
C ASP A 471 -12.67 22.88 -9.62
N ASN A 472 -12.18 23.12 -8.40
CA ASN A 472 -11.08 24.04 -8.10
C ASN A 472 -9.69 23.46 -8.43
N GLY A 473 -9.60 22.22 -8.92
CA GLY A 473 -8.33 21.58 -9.31
C GLY A 473 -7.40 21.23 -8.15
N ILE A 474 -7.90 21.24 -6.91
CA ILE A 474 -7.13 20.85 -5.71
C ILE A 474 -7.04 19.32 -5.64
N ILE A 475 -8.13 18.64 -6.00
CA ILE A 475 -8.19 17.18 -6.13
C ILE A 475 -8.15 16.85 -7.62
N HIS A 476 -7.07 16.21 -8.06
CA HIS A 476 -6.91 15.77 -9.45
C HIS A 476 -6.46 14.31 -9.49
N THR A 477 -6.87 13.60 -10.54
CA THR A 477 -6.42 12.24 -10.80
C THR A 477 -4.96 12.26 -11.26
N TYR A 478 -4.17 11.29 -10.80
CA TYR A 478 -2.80 11.07 -11.24
C TYR A 478 -2.69 9.66 -11.83
N PRO A 479 -1.82 9.44 -12.83
CA PRO A 479 -1.58 8.11 -13.34
C PRO A 479 -1.02 7.23 -12.22
N VAL A 480 -1.52 6.00 -12.11
CA VAL A 480 -0.97 5.00 -11.19
C VAL A 480 0.47 4.76 -11.60
N THR A 481 1.40 5.14 -10.73
CA THR A 481 2.84 4.99 -10.95
C THR A 481 3.42 4.18 -9.81
N HIS A 482 4.30 3.25 -10.15
CA HIS A 482 4.97 2.43 -9.16
C HIS A 482 6.28 3.12 -8.75
N LEU A 483 6.67 2.99 -7.47
CA LEU A 483 7.94 3.57 -7.00
C LEU A 483 9.15 3.04 -7.78
N ASN A 484 9.05 1.82 -8.34
CA ASN A 484 10.08 1.21 -9.19
C ASN A 484 10.29 1.95 -10.52
N GLU A 485 9.29 2.69 -11.00
CA GLU A 485 9.37 3.49 -12.22
C GLU A 485 10.12 4.81 -11.98
N PHE A 486 10.26 5.22 -10.71
CA PHE A 486 11.04 6.39 -10.31
C PHE A 486 12.54 6.07 -10.36
N LYS A 487 13.16 6.41 -11.49
CA LYS A 487 14.59 6.20 -11.76
C LYS A 487 15.42 7.27 -11.07
N GLY A 488 16.23 6.84 -10.12
CA GLY A 488 17.21 7.66 -9.41
C GLY A 488 18.13 6.77 -8.59
N ASP A 489 19.42 7.09 -8.59
CA ASP A 489 20.41 6.42 -7.76
C ASP A 489 20.73 7.26 -6.51
N MET A 490 21.26 6.61 -5.48
CA MET A 490 21.76 7.29 -4.29
C MET A 490 23.05 8.03 -4.62
N SER A 491 23.27 9.17 -3.97
CA SER A 491 24.56 9.83 -4.09
C SER A 491 25.57 9.21 -3.15
N TYR A 492 26.52 8.45 -3.71
CA TYR A 492 27.62 7.84 -2.95
C TYR A 492 28.63 8.87 -2.45
N ALA A 493 28.73 10.04 -3.09
CA ALA A 493 29.64 11.11 -2.71
C ALA A 493 29.08 12.04 -1.62
N ASN A 494 27.76 11.99 -1.34
CA ASN A 494 27.13 12.88 -0.37
C ASN A 494 27.63 12.67 1.06
N PHE A 495 28.04 11.44 1.40
CA PHE A 495 28.63 11.13 2.70
C PHE A 495 29.96 11.88 2.91
N ASP A 496 30.87 11.78 1.95
CA ASP A 496 32.20 12.42 2.03
C ASP A 496 32.10 13.94 1.94
N MET A 497 31.20 14.47 1.11
CA MET A 497 30.95 15.92 1.02
C MET A 497 30.46 16.51 2.34
N ARG A 498 29.55 15.81 3.05
CA ARG A 498 29.07 16.23 4.37
C ARG A 498 30.16 16.20 5.43
N ASN A 499 31.07 15.23 5.35
CA ASN A 499 32.25 15.18 6.22
C ASN A 499 33.21 16.35 5.96
N ALA A 500 33.20 16.92 4.74
CA ALA A 500 33.93 18.12 4.37
C ALA A 500 33.15 19.43 4.64
N GLU A 501 32.16 19.39 5.54
CA GLU A 501 31.29 20.52 5.93
C GLU A 501 30.46 21.14 4.78
N TYR A 502 30.30 20.42 3.66
CA TYR A 502 29.45 20.82 2.55
C TYR A 502 28.21 19.93 2.49
N ASP A 503 27.00 20.51 2.53
CA ASP A 503 25.75 19.74 2.36
C ASP A 503 25.26 19.80 0.90
N PRO A 504 25.51 18.75 0.10
CA PRO A 504 25.07 18.69 -1.28
C PRO A 504 23.54 18.52 -1.37
N PRO A 505 22.92 18.95 -2.48
CA PRO A 505 21.48 18.76 -2.70
C PRO A 505 21.12 17.26 -2.74
N ALA A 506 19.92 16.95 -2.28
CA ALA A 506 19.40 15.58 -2.28
C ALA A 506 19.32 15.01 -3.70
N ALA A 507 19.82 13.78 -3.87
CA ALA A 507 19.71 13.05 -5.12
C ALA A 507 18.31 12.45 -5.28
N LEU A 508 17.96 12.07 -6.51
CA LEU A 508 16.69 11.40 -6.77
C LEU A 508 16.54 10.09 -5.96
N GLY A 509 17.63 9.34 -5.75
CA GLY A 509 17.60 8.15 -4.87
C GLY A 509 17.26 8.47 -3.41
N ASP A 510 17.70 9.63 -2.90
CA ASP A 510 17.43 10.06 -1.52
C ASP A 510 15.94 10.35 -1.32
N VAL A 511 15.29 10.95 -2.33
CA VAL A 511 13.83 11.16 -2.34
C VAL A 511 13.09 9.83 -2.33
N ARG A 512 13.52 8.87 -3.15
CA ARG A 512 12.94 7.51 -3.18
C ARG A 512 13.05 6.83 -1.83
N GLN A 513 14.21 6.92 -1.19
CA GLN A 513 14.46 6.32 0.12
C GLN A 513 13.62 6.98 1.21
N ALA A 514 13.54 8.31 1.21
CA ALA A 514 12.72 9.06 2.16
C ALA A 514 11.25 8.62 2.06
N VAL A 515 10.66 8.62 0.86
CA VAL A 515 9.27 8.17 0.64
C VAL A 515 9.08 6.71 1.10
N THR A 516 10.05 5.84 0.84
CA THR A 516 9.98 4.43 1.27
C THR A 516 9.93 4.32 2.79
N LEU A 517 10.83 5.01 3.50
CA LEU A 517 10.96 4.91 4.95
C LEU A 517 9.84 5.66 5.71
N THR A 518 9.40 6.82 5.22
CA THR A 518 8.45 7.68 5.94
C THR A 518 7.00 7.48 5.51
N CYS A 519 6.75 7.11 4.25
CA CYS A 519 5.37 7.01 3.75
C CYS A 519 4.94 5.55 3.57
N ILE A 520 5.80 4.70 3.01
CA ILE A 520 5.41 3.32 2.67
C ILE A 520 5.57 2.37 3.87
N LEU A 521 6.74 2.40 4.50
CA LEU A 521 7.06 1.49 5.60
C LEU A 521 6.09 1.58 6.79
N PRO A 522 5.64 2.78 7.24
CA PRO A 522 4.69 2.88 8.36
C PRO A 522 3.30 2.30 8.03
N ILE A 523 2.89 2.30 6.76
CA ILE A 523 1.62 1.69 6.33
C ILE A 523 1.64 0.19 6.63
N GLY A 524 2.78 -0.48 6.37
CA GLY A 524 2.98 -1.88 6.72
C GLY A 524 2.91 -2.13 8.24
N VAL A 525 3.42 -1.18 9.04
CA VAL A 525 3.43 -1.31 10.50
C VAL A 525 2.03 -1.23 11.12
N GLU A 526 1.15 -0.36 10.63
CA GLU A 526 -0.24 -0.34 11.11
C GLU A 526 -0.99 -1.64 10.81
N VAL A 527 -0.73 -2.24 9.64
CA VAL A 527 -1.30 -3.53 9.26
C VAL A 527 -0.75 -4.66 10.15
N MET A 528 0.54 -4.60 10.51
CA MET A 528 1.15 -5.58 11.44
C MET A 528 0.71 -5.38 12.90
N LYS A 529 0.36 -4.17 13.35
CA LYS A 529 -0.14 -3.91 14.71
C LYS A 529 -1.63 -4.23 14.91
N LYS A 530 -2.41 -4.30 13.82
CA LYS A 530 -3.85 -4.62 13.85
C LYS A 530 -4.15 -6.10 13.63
N ARG A 531 -3.19 -6.88 13.13
CA ARG A 531 -3.20 -8.35 13.20
C ARG A 531 -2.72 -8.79 14.57
#